data_AF-C4LIH7-F1
#
_entry.id   AF-C4LIH7-F1
#
_cell.length_a   1.000
_cell.length_b   1.000
_cell.length_c   1.000
_cell.angle_alpha   90.00
_cell.angle_beta   90.00
_cell.angle_gamma   90.00
#
_symmetry.space_group_name_H-M   'P 1'
#
loop_
_entity.id
_entity.type
_entity.pdbx_description
1 polymer ?
#
loop_
_entity_poly.entity_id
_entity_poly.type
_entity_poly.pdbx_seq_one_letter_code
_entity_poly.pdbx_strand_id
1 'polypeptide(L)'
;MSFVEKFGISTQRQLTDDELAELNGGAVYGEETPETGSSPALPHGLDQTLGMTFTAVGPERVEGRIVIDQRHVQPWGVTNGGVYCAIGESIASIAGYIATGGQATVMGVNNNTDFFRPSRPGDILRAIARPVNLGRTFQVWEVLIANERTEKLVARTNLRTSVIPQSSTSQQG
;
A
#
# COMPACT_ATOMS: atom_id res chain seq x y z
N MET A 1 -10.54 7.43 -16.10
CA MET A 1 -10.76 7.40 -14.64
C MET A 1 -9.42 7.11 -13.99
N SER A 2 -8.90 8.03 -13.19
CA SER A 2 -7.67 7.79 -12.42
C SER A 2 -7.88 6.60 -11.47
N PHE A 3 -6.80 5.95 -11.04
CA PHE A 3 -6.82 4.91 -10.01
C PHE A 3 -7.69 5.33 -8.81
N VAL A 4 -7.65 6.61 -8.45
CA VAL A 4 -8.36 7.15 -7.30
C VAL A 4 -9.83 7.41 -7.57
N GLU A 5 -10.17 7.94 -8.74
CA GLU A 5 -11.58 8.08 -9.14
C GLU A 5 -12.26 6.72 -9.30
N LYS A 6 -11.48 5.69 -9.68
CA LYS A 6 -11.99 4.33 -9.85
C LYS A 6 -12.20 3.60 -8.52
N PHE A 7 -11.30 3.76 -7.55
CA PHE A 7 -11.33 3.04 -6.27
C PHE A 7 -11.84 3.88 -5.10
N GLY A 8 -12.36 5.09 -5.34
CA GLY A 8 -12.94 5.94 -4.31
C GLY A 8 -11.97 6.36 -3.20
N ILE A 9 -10.65 6.31 -3.42
CA ILE A 9 -9.65 6.59 -2.37
C ILE A 9 -9.87 8.01 -1.84
N SER A 10 -10.23 8.10 -0.55
CA SER A 10 -10.71 9.34 0.03
C SER A 10 -9.59 10.20 0.61
N THR A 11 -9.60 11.48 0.25
CA THR A 11 -8.69 12.51 0.78
C THR A 11 -9.33 13.35 1.87
N GLN A 12 -10.63 13.16 2.11
CA GLN A 12 -11.46 13.98 2.99
C GLN A 12 -12.00 13.19 4.19
N ARG A 13 -12.15 11.87 4.06
CA ARG A 13 -12.64 10.99 5.13
C ARG A 13 -11.96 9.63 5.09
N GLN A 14 -12.16 8.87 6.15
CA GLN A 14 -11.82 7.46 6.18
C GLN A 14 -12.71 6.66 5.21
N LEU A 15 -12.14 5.68 4.51
CA LEU A 15 -12.91 4.68 3.78
C LEU A 15 -13.73 3.80 4.72
N THR A 16 -14.91 3.40 4.27
CA THR A 16 -15.75 2.40 4.92
C THR A 16 -15.21 0.98 4.70
N ASP A 17 -15.71 0.01 5.46
CA ASP A 17 -15.31 -1.40 5.31
C ASP A 17 -15.63 -1.94 3.92
N ASP A 18 -16.76 -1.55 3.32
CA ASP A 18 -17.14 -1.95 1.96
C ASP A 18 -16.19 -1.37 0.90
N GLU A 19 -15.82 -0.08 1.03
CA GLU A 19 -14.85 0.57 0.14
C GLU A 19 -13.44 -0.03 0.29
N LEU A 20 -13.04 -0.41 1.52
CA LEU A 20 -11.80 -1.14 1.75
C LEU A 20 -11.86 -2.55 1.16
N ALA A 21 -12.99 -3.23 1.25
CA ALA A 21 -13.19 -4.54 0.64
C ALA A 21 -13.08 -4.47 -0.89
N GLU A 22 -13.64 -3.43 -1.53
CA GLU A 22 -13.49 -3.18 -2.96
C GLU A 22 -12.04 -2.85 -3.34
N LEU A 23 -11.37 -1.98 -2.57
CA LEU A 23 -9.96 -1.64 -2.78
C LEU A 23 -9.04 -2.86 -2.69
N ASN A 24 -9.27 -3.72 -1.70
CA ASN A 24 -8.53 -4.96 -1.51
C ASN A 24 -8.94 -6.05 -2.50
N GLY A 25 -10.14 -5.92 -3.06
CA GLY A 25 -10.88 -7.01 -3.68
C GLY A 25 -11.31 -6.69 -5.09
N GLY A 26 -10.37 -6.67 -6.02
CA GLY A 26 -10.63 -7.38 -7.26
C GLY A 26 -10.86 -8.89 -6.99
N ALA A 27 -11.93 -9.24 -6.27
CA ALA A 27 -12.28 -10.47 -5.55
C ALA A 27 -11.63 -10.66 -4.16
N VAL A 28 -12.33 -10.21 -3.11
CA VAL A 28 -12.23 -10.83 -1.78
C VAL A 28 -13.54 -11.59 -1.54
N TYR A 29 -13.44 -12.94 -1.56
CA TYR A 29 -14.50 -13.96 -1.47
C TYR A 29 -15.34 -14.21 -2.74
N GLY A 30 -14.91 -15.21 -3.53
CA GLY A 30 -15.73 -15.82 -4.58
C GLY A 30 -14.88 -16.59 -5.56
N GLU A 31 -14.94 -17.92 -5.49
CA GLU A 31 -14.59 -18.78 -6.62
C GLU A 31 -15.51 -18.45 -7.80
N GLU A 32 -15.09 -17.59 -8.72
CA GLU A 32 -15.58 -17.69 -10.10
C GLU A 32 -14.38 -17.51 -11.03
N THR A 33 -13.93 -18.63 -11.61
CA THR A 33 -13.28 -18.59 -12.93
C THR A 33 -14.09 -17.67 -13.82
N PRO A 34 -13.50 -16.64 -14.45
CA PRO A 34 -14.26 -15.78 -15.34
C PRO A 34 -14.80 -16.66 -16.47
N GLU A 35 -16.13 -16.84 -16.51
CA GLU A 35 -16.77 -17.34 -17.70
C GLU A 35 -16.38 -16.43 -18.87
N THR A 36 -16.05 -17.07 -19.98
CA THR A 36 -15.61 -16.46 -21.24
C THR A 36 -16.47 -15.25 -21.61
N GLY A 37 -15.95 -14.04 -21.40
CA GLY A 37 -16.60 -12.79 -21.83
C GLY A 37 -16.38 -11.55 -20.96
N SER A 38 -15.74 -11.63 -19.80
CA SER A 38 -15.54 -10.44 -18.94
C SER A 38 -14.38 -9.55 -19.43
N SER A 39 -14.60 -8.23 -19.30
CA SER A 39 -13.63 -7.15 -19.50
C SER A 39 -12.24 -7.54 -18.95
N PRO A 40 -11.11 -7.17 -19.59
CA PRO A 40 -9.80 -7.60 -19.14
C PRO A 40 -9.63 -7.31 -17.64
N ALA A 41 -9.43 -8.37 -16.86
CA ALA A 41 -9.12 -8.27 -15.45
C ALA A 41 -8.00 -7.23 -15.29
N LEU A 42 -8.22 -6.25 -14.41
CA LEU A 42 -7.18 -5.26 -14.12
C LEU A 42 -5.93 -6.03 -13.72
N PRO A 43 -4.73 -5.61 -14.18
CA PRO A 43 -3.51 -6.29 -13.80
C PRO A 43 -3.43 -6.37 -12.27
N HIS A 44 -3.36 -7.60 -11.76
CA HIS A 44 -3.15 -7.87 -10.35
C HIS A 44 -1.77 -7.30 -9.96
N GLY A 45 -1.75 -6.23 -9.16
CA GLY A 45 -0.53 -5.55 -8.75
C GLY A 45 0.32 -6.39 -7.78
N LEU A 46 1.50 -5.87 -7.42
CA LEU A 46 2.39 -6.55 -6.47
C LEU A 46 1.71 -6.78 -5.11
N ASP A 47 0.92 -5.82 -4.63
CA ASP A 47 0.22 -5.92 -3.34
C ASP A 47 -0.70 -7.14 -3.29
N GLN A 48 -1.53 -7.32 -4.33
CA GLN A 48 -2.41 -8.47 -4.43
C GLN A 48 -1.63 -9.78 -4.62
N THR A 49 -0.54 -9.75 -5.39
CA THR A 49 0.36 -10.91 -5.57
C THR A 49 0.93 -11.39 -4.23
N LEU A 50 1.28 -10.45 -3.35
CA LEU A 50 1.74 -10.71 -1.98
C LEU A 50 0.58 -10.96 -0.98
N GLY A 51 -0.68 -10.78 -1.38
CA GLY A 51 -1.81 -10.89 -0.46
C GLY A 51 -1.83 -9.82 0.63
N MET A 52 -1.26 -8.64 0.36
CA MET A 52 -1.38 -7.48 1.22
C MET A 52 -2.77 -6.87 1.09
N THR A 53 -3.31 -6.38 2.21
CA THR A 53 -4.60 -5.70 2.28
C THR A 53 -4.47 -4.39 3.06
N PHE A 54 -5.22 -3.37 2.68
CA PHE A 54 -5.39 -2.15 3.46
C PHE A 54 -6.45 -2.36 4.54
N THR A 55 -6.14 -1.94 5.76
CA THR A 55 -7.07 -2.00 6.91
C THR A 55 -7.58 -0.61 7.31
N ALA A 56 -6.93 0.44 6.83
CA ALA A 56 -7.40 1.80 6.96
C ALA A 56 -6.81 2.64 5.83
N VAL A 57 -7.62 3.48 5.18
CA VAL A 57 -7.20 4.47 4.20
C VAL A 57 -8.00 5.76 4.43
N GLY A 58 -7.30 6.86 4.67
CA GLY A 58 -7.90 8.17 4.87
C GLY A 58 -6.85 9.24 5.22
N PRO A 59 -7.26 10.50 5.40
CA PRO A 59 -6.36 11.61 5.69
C PRO A 59 -5.65 11.48 7.05
N GLU A 60 -6.25 10.77 8.01
CA GLU A 60 -5.68 10.61 9.35
C GLU A 60 -4.68 9.46 9.44
N ARG A 61 -4.94 8.36 8.73
CA ARG A 61 -4.11 7.15 8.77
C ARG A 61 -4.23 6.31 7.52
N VAL A 62 -3.12 5.67 7.16
CA VAL A 62 -3.08 4.59 6.16
C VAL A 62 -2.38 3.39 6.78
N GLU A 63 -3.05 2.25 6.75
CA GLU A 63 -2.62 1.01 7.40
C GLU A 63 -2.86 -0.18 6.48
N GLY A 64 -2.03 -1.21 6.65
CA GLY A 64 -2.16 -2.46 5.92
C GLY A 64 -1.74 -3.68 6.72
N ARG A 65 -2.10 -4.84 6.18
CA ARG A 65 -1.94 -6.15 6.80
C ARG A 65 -1.57 -7.20 5.76
N ILE A 66 -0.71 -8.14 6.14
CA ILE A 66 -0.34 -9.30 5.32
C ILE A 66 -0.19 -10.53 6.20
N VAL A 67 -0.62 -11.69 5.69
CA VAL A 67 -0.35 -12.99 6.30
C VAL A 67 0.87 -13.60 5.61
N ILE A 68 1.89 -13.93 6.38
CA ILE A 68 3.10 -14.54 5.84
C ILE A 68 2.83 -16.02 5.54
N ASP A 69 3.19 -16.45 4.33
CA ASP A 69 3.10 -17.84 3.87
C ASP A 69 4.34 -18.22 3.06
N GLN A 70 4.33 -19.39 2.43
CA GLN A 70 5.47 -19.95 1.70
C GLN A 70 5.92 -19.10 0.49
N ARG A 71 5.05 -18.26 -0.08
CA ARG A 71 5.41 -17.34 -1.18
C ARG A 71 6.32 -16.22 -0.70
N HIS A 72 6.26 -15.90 0.59
CA HIS A 72 6.92 -14.74 1.20
C HIS A 72 8.30 -15.07 1.77
N VAL A 73 8.68 -16.34 1.87
CA VAL A 73 9.93 -16.73 2.52
C VAL A 73 11.09 -16.80 1.54
N GLN A 74 12.29 -16.53 2.05
CA GLN A 74 13.55 -16.84 1.38
C GLN A 74 14.02 -18.27 1.74
N PRO A 75 15.08 -18.82 1.10
CA PRO A 75 15.52 -20.20 1.30
C PRO A 75 15.82 -20.61 2.76
N TRP A 76 16.04 -19.63 3.64
CA TRP A 76 16.28 -19.83 5.07
C TRP A 76 15.00 -19.93 5.93
N GLY A 77 13.82 -19.99 5.32
CA GLY A 77 12.54 -20.23 6.02
C GLY A 77 12.00 -19.04 6.82
N VAL A 78 12.50 -17.84 6.56
CA VAL A 78 11.98 -16.57 7.12
C VAL A 78 11.53 -15.66 5.98
N THR A 79 10.68 -14.69 6.28
CA THR A 79 10.19 -13.71 5.29
C THR A 79 11.35 -13.01 4.58
N ASN A 80 11.26 -12.91 3.26
CA ASN A 80 12.19 -12.18 2.41
C ASN A 80 12.12 -10.68 2.69
N GLY A 81 13.28 -10.01 2.73
CA GLY A 81 13.39 -8.57 2.95
C GLY A 81 12.51 -7.72 2.02
N GLY A 82 12.39 -8.15 0.76
CA GLY A 82 11.60 -7.48 -0.28
C GLY A 82 10.11 -7.39 0.04
N VAL A 83 9.57 -8.28 0.87
CA VAL A 83 8.16 -8.21 1.32
C VAL A 83 7.95 -6.97 2.19
N TYR A 84 8.86 -6.70 3.14
CA TYR A 84 8.76 -5.50 3.97
C TYR A 84 8.98 -4.23 3.16
N CYS A 85 9.91 -4.24 2.20
CA CYS A 85 10.12 -3.11 1.30
C CYS A 85 8.86 -2.81 0.50
N ALA A 86 8.19 -3.84 -0.04
CA ALA A 86 6.94 -3.69 -0.77
C ALA A 86 5.81 -3.14 0.11
N ILE A 87 5.64 -3.67 1.34
CA ILE A 87 4.66 -3.13 2.30
C ILE A 87 4.91 -1.64 2.56
N GLY A 88 6.16 -1.27 2.83
CA GLY A 88 6.56 0.11 3.06
C GLY A 88 6.29 1.02 1.85
N GLU A 89 6.63 0.55 0.64
CA GLU A 89 6.39 1.24 -0.61
C GLU A 89 4.90 1.54 -0.82
N SER A 90 4.05 0.51 -0.70
CA SER A 90 2.65 0.58 -1.06
C SER A 90 1.84 1.45 -0.10
N ILE A 91 2.02 1.27 1.22
CA ILE A 91 1.28 2.07 2.21
C ILE A 91 1.68 3.54 2.15
N ALA A 92 2.99 3.84 2.12
CA ALA A 92 3.43 5.23 2.11
C ALA A 92 3.15 5.94 0.77
N SER A 93 3.09 5.22 -0.35
CA SER A 93 2.68 5.81 -1.63
C SER A 93 1.21 6.23 -1.63
N ILE A 94 0.31 5.40 -1.08
CA ILE A 94 -1.11 5.75 -0.90
C ILE A 94 -1.26 6.93 0.07
N ALA A 95 -0.56 6.89 1.21
CA ALA A 95 -0.58 7.99 2.18
C ALA A 95 -0.06 9.29 1.55
N GLY A 96 1.01 9.21 0.77
CA GLY A 96 1.59 10.34 0.07
C GLY A 96 0.65 10.94 -0.97
N TYR A 97 -0.04 10.10 -1.74
CA TYR A 97 -1.07 10.54 -2.66
C TYR A 97 -2.20 11.28 -1.92
N ILE A 98 -2.72 10.71 -0.83
CA ILE A 98 -3.76 11.32 -0.01
C ILE A 98 -3.32 12.68 0.53
N ALA A 99 -2.08 12.80 0.99
CA ALA A 99 -1.51 14.05 1.51
C ALA A 99 -1.42 15.17 0.45
N THR A 100 -1.50 14.85 -0.85
CA THR A 100 -1.59 15.86 -1.93
C THR A 100 -3.01 16.35 -2.19
N GLY A 101 -4.01 15.87 -1.42
CA GLY A 101 -5.41 16.07 -1.75
C GLY A 101 -5.84 15.33 -3.03
N GLY A 102 -5.01 14.39 -3.49
CA GLY A 102 -5.21 13.61 -4.71
C GLY A 102 -4.94 14.36 -6.01
N GLN A 103 -4.25 15.49 -5.94
CA GLN A 103 -4.03 16.41 -7.08
C GLN A 103 -2.67 16.22 -7.76
N ALA A 104 -1.82 15.35 -7.23
CA ALA A 104 -0.48 15.10 -7.76
C ALA A 104 -0.21 13.61 -7.87
N THR A 105 0.66 13.27 -8.81
CA THR A 105 1.23 11.92 -8.89
C THR A 105 2.33 11.81 -7.86
N VAL A 106 2.33 10.72 -7.10
CA VAL A 106 3.35 10.42 -6.10
C VAL A 106 4.09 9.17 -6.52
N MET A 107 5.43 9.23 -6.54
CA MET A 107 6.27 8.10 -6.91
C MET A 107 7.41 7.94 -5.91
N GLY A 108 7.65 6.72 -5.45
CA GLY A 108 8.83 6.39 -4.64
C GLY A 108 10.11 6.67 -5.41
N VAL A 109 11.07 7.33 -4.75
CA VAL A 109 12.40 7.63 -5.31
C VAL A 109 13.53 7.07 -4.44
N ASN A 110 13.23 6.73 -3.19
CA ASN A 110 14.14 6.01 -2.31
C ASN A 110 13.34 5.24 -1.26
N ASN A 111 13.64 3.95 -1.12
CA ASN A 111 13.09 3.08 -0.09
C ASN A 111 14.27 2.53 0.73
N ASN A 112 14.37 2.95 1.98
CA ASN A 112 15.34 2.42 2.93
C ASN A 112 14.61 1.64 4.02
N THR A 113 14.80 0.32 4.06
CA THR A 113 14.09 -0.55 5.01
C THR A 113 15.07 -1.25 5.94
N ASP A 114 14.89 -1.02 7.24
CA ASP A 114 15.59 -1.70 8.33
C ASP A 114 14.82 -2.98 8.72
N PHE A 115 15.54 -4.10 8.92
CA PHE A 115 14.97 -5.35 9.43
C PHE A 115 15.47 -5.61 10.84
N PHE A 116 14.57 -5.60 11.83
CA PHE A 116 14.92 -5.78 13.24
C PHE A 116 14.72 -7.21 13.73
N ARG A 117 13.69 -7.90 13.22
CA ARG A 117 13.31 -9.25 13.67
C ARG A 117 12.81 -10.08 12.48
N PRO A 118 13.06 -11.40 12.45
CA PRO A 118 12.47 -12.26 11.45
C PRO A 118 10.97 -12.50 11.72
N SER A 119 10.19 -12.63 10.66
CA SER A 119 8.85 -13.22 10.68
C SER A 119 8.83 -14.53 9.89
N ARG A 120 7.83 -15.38 10.14
CA ARG A 120 7.71 -16.74 9.60
C ARG A 120 6.29 -17.00 9.08
N PRO A 121 6.09 -18.05 8.26
CA PRO A 121 4.76 -18.49 7.87
C PRO A 121 3.81 -18.60 9.07
N GLY A 122 2.60 -18.06 8.92
CA GLY A 122 1.59 -17.96 9.98
C GLY A 122 1.68 -16.68 10.82
N ASP A 123 2.78 -15.92 10.75
CA ASP A 123 2.80 -14.57 11.31
C ASP A 123 1.91 -13.65 10.47
N ILE A 124 1.24 -12.74 11.17
CA ILE A 124 0.49 -11.66 10.56
C ILE A 124 1.23 -10.37 10.86
N LEU A 125 1.48 -9.57 9.82
CA LEU A 125 2.17 -8.29 9.96
C LEU A 125 1.17 -7.16 9.75
N ARG A 126 1.24 -6.15 10.61
CA ARG A 126 0.52 -4.89 10.48
C ARG A 126 1.51 -3.77 10.21
N ALA A 127 1.14 -2.86 9.33
CA ALA A 127 1.98 -1.77 8.92
C ALA A 127 1.21 -0.44 8.92
N ILE A 128 1.85 0.61 9.42
CA ILE A 128 1.24 1.93 9.62
C ILE A 128 2.19 2.98 9.05
N ALA A 129 1.71 3.81 8.13
CA ALA A 129 2.48 4.94 7.60
C ALA A 129 2.28 6.21 8.44
N ARG A 130 3.37 6.93 8.66
CA ARG A 130 3.42 8.20 9.40
C ARG A 130 4.22 9.24 8.60
N PRO A 131 3.71 10.47 8.46
CA PRO A 131 4.44 11.51 7.75
C PRO A 131 5.64 11.96 8.58
N VAL A 132 6.82 12.03 7.95
CA VAL A 132 8.03 12.64 8.54
C VAL A 132 8.21 14.05 8.00
N ASN A 133 7.98 14.25 6.70
CA ASN A 133 7.99 15.56 6.05
C ASN A 133 7.06 15.57 4.83
N LEU A 134 6.19 16.58 4.71
CA LEU A 134 5.22 16.72 3.63
C LEU A 134 5.56 17.93 2.75
N GLY A 135 6.71 17.85 2.06
CA GLY A 135 7.14 18.89 1.13
C GLY A 135 6.37 18.86 -0.20
N ARG A 136 6.38 20.00 -0.90
CA ARG A 136 5.70 20.17 -2.20
C ARG A 136 6.31 19.35 -3.35
N THR A 137 7.61 19.07 -3.28
CA THR A 137 8.36 18.33 -4.31
C THR A 137 8.76 16.94 -3.83
N PHE A 138 9.01 16.80 -2.53
CA PHE A 138 9.33 15.52 -1.91
C PHE A 138 8.59 15.37 -0.61
N GLN A 139 8.11 14.16 -0.35
CA GLN A 139 7.63 13.75 0.96
C GLN A 139 8.55 12.67 1.53
N VAL A 140 8.55 12.53 2.84
CA VAL A 140 9.23 11.45 3.57
C VAL A 140 8.22 10.84 4.53
N TRP A 141 8.14 9.52 4.49
CA TRP A 141 7.22 8.71 5.29
C TRP A 141 7.98 7.64 6.05
N GLU A 142 7.61 7.43 7.31
CA GLU A 142 8.03 6.28 8.10
C GLU A 142 6.89 5.25 8.11
N VAL A 143 7.19 4.01 7.74
CA VAL A 143 6.26 2.88 7.87
C VAL A 143 6.81 1.93 8.91
N LEU A 144 6.07 1.75 10.00
CA LEU A 144 6.40 0.77 11.04
C LEU A 144 5.66 -0.52 10.77
N ILE A 145 6.40 -1.64 10.69
CA ILE A 145 5.85 -2.97 10.43
C ILE A 145 6.06 -3.84 11.67
N ALA A 146 4.97 -4.24 12.31
CA ALA A 146 4.98 -5.02 13.53
C ALA A 146 4.25 -6.35 13.36
N ASN A 147 4.65 -7.35 14.13
CA ASN A 147 3.92 -8.60 14.22
C ASN A 147 2.62 -8.36 15.03
N GLU A 148 1.49 -8.70 14.43
CA GLU A 148 0.13 -8.49 14.93
C GLU A 148 -0.09 -9.04 16.34
N ARG A 149 0.44 -10.22 16.64
CA ARG A 149 0.21 -10.93 17.91
C ARG A 149 1.18 -10.50 19.00
N THR A 150 2.45 -10.28 18.65
CA THR A 150 3.49 -9.98 19.63
C THR A 150 3.76 -8.49 19.81
N GLU A 151 3.21 -7.65 18.93
CA GLU A 151 3.40 -6.20 18.86
C GLU A 151 4.86 -5.77 18.66
N LYS A 152 5.77 -6.72 18.46
CA LYS A 152 7.19 -6.44 18.25
C LYS A 152 7.39 -5.86 16.86
N LEU A 153 8.17 -4.78 16.79
CA LEU A 153 8.63 -4.20 15.54
C LEU A 153 9.51 -5.21 14.79
N VAL A 154 9.12 -5.53 13.56
CA VAL A 154 9.77 -6.48 12.66
C VAL A 154 10.66 -5.73 11.68
N ALA A 155 10.14 -4.66 11.09
CA ALA A 155 10.84 -3.82 10.14
C ALA A 155 10.35 -2.37 10.22
N ARG A 156 11.15 -1.47 9.65
CA ARG A 156 10.76 -0.07 9.43
C ARG A 156 11.23 0.36 8.05
N THR A 157 10.35 1.01 7.30
CA THR A 157 10.69 1.64 6.02
C THR A 157 10.70 3.16 6.17
N ASN A 158 11.75 3.81 5.69
CA ASN A 158 11.72 5.23 5.34
C ASN A 158 11.56 5.33 3.82
N LEU A 159 10.40 5.81 3.38
CA LEU A 159 10.10 6.03 1.97
C LEU A 159 10.18 7.53 1.66
N ARG A 160 11.03 7.89 0.70
CA ARG A 160 11.00 9.20 0.07
C ARG A 160 10.24 9.11 -1.24
N THR A 161 9.28 10.01 -1.42
CA THR A 161 8.51 10.11 -2.65
C THR A 161 8.73 11.46 -3.33
N SER A 162 8.70 11.47 -4.66
CA SER A 162 8.57 12.68 -5.47
C SER A 162 7.09 13.00 -5.65
N VAL A 163 6.74 14.28 -5.52
CA VAL A 163 5.40 14.80 -5.77
C VAL A 163 5.44 15.58 -7.08
N ILE A 164 4.71 15.07 -8.06
CA ILE A 164 4.68 15.60 -9.43
C ILE A 164 3.30 16.24 -9.63
N PRO A 165 3.19 17.57 -9.63
CA PRO A 165 1.94 18.25 -9.90
C PRO A 165 1.41 17.83 -11.27
N GLN A 166 0.10 17.58 -11.37
CA GLN A 166 -0.51 17.38 -12.67
C GLN A 166 -0.55 18.72 -13.41
N SER A 167 0.05 18.76 -14.60
CA SER A 167 -0.06 19.92 -15.48
C SER A 167 -1.53 20.14 -15.81
N SER A 168 -2.08 21.31 -15.49
CA SER A 168 -3.38 21.71 -16.04
C SER A 168 -3.23 21.80 -17.55
N THR A 169 -3.73 20.83 -18.30
CA THR A 169 -3.91 20.99 -19.74
C THR A 169 -4.89 22.14 -19.93
N SER A 170 -4.37 23.31 -20.29
CA SER A 170 -5.17 24.42 -20.77
C SER A 170 -6.00 23.88 -21.93
N GLN A 171 -7.33 23.83 -21.77
CA GLN A 171 -8.22 23.76 -22.93
C GLN A 171 -7.92 25.03 -23.74
N GLN A 172 -7.14 24.89 -24.81
CA GLN A 172 -7.06 25.92 -25.84
C GLN A 172 -8.41 25.91 -26.55
N GLY A 173 -9.16 26.99 -26.34
CA GLY A 173 -10.28 27.37 -27.18
C GLY A 173 -9.83 27.97 -28.51
#